data_AF-A0A2D9QNL4-F1
#
_entry.id   AF-A0A2D9QNL4-F1
#
_cell.length_a   1.000
_cell.length_b   1.000
_cell.length_c   1.000
_cell.angle_alpha   90.00
_cell.angle_beta   90.00
_cell.angle_gamma   90.00
#
_symmetry.space_group_name_H-M   'P 1'
#
loop_
_entity.id
_entity.type
_entity.pdbx_description
1 polymer ?
#
loop_
_entity_poly.entity_id
_entity_poly.type
_entity_poly.pdbx_seq_one_letter_code
_entity_poly.pdbx_strand_id
1 'polypeptide(L)' 'MPVKVLKNEGRELRIRVLDGNHTALQMFRSRLNDRDDVEYANYFQNHPDLDDPELYVRSV' A
#
# COMPACT_ATOMS: atom_id res chain seq x y z
N MET A 1 6.58 8.08 -9.36
CA MET A 1 5.53 7.46 -8.52
C MET A 1 4.81 8.54 -7.73
N PRO A 2 3.87 9.25 -8.35
CA PRO A 2 2.91 10.05 -7.59
C PRO A 2 2.04 9.14 -6.71
N VAL A 3 1.61 9.66 -5.56
CA VAL A 3 0.79 8.92 -4.62
C VAL A 3 -0.51 9.68 -4.40
N LYS A 4 -1.64 8.98 -4.50
CA LYS A 4 -2.96 9.52 -4.19
C LYS A 4 -3.49 8.88 -2.91
N VAL A 5 -3.87 9.69 -1.93
CA VAL A 5 -4.53 9.18 -0.72
C VAL A 5 -5.98 8.83 -1.05
N LEU A 6 -6.37 7.59 -0.75
CA LEU A 6 -7.74 7.08 -0.94
C LEU A 6 -8.50 7.03 0.38
N LYS A 7 -7.82 6.64 1.47
CA LYS A 7 -8.38 6.59 2.83
C LYS A 7 -7.31 7.03 3.82
N ASN A 8 -7.67 7.87 4.77
CA ASN A 8 -6.82 8.26 5.89
C ASN A 8 -7.71 8.49 7.10
N GLU A 9 -8.05 7.41 7.80
CA GLU A 9 -9.01 7.43 8.91
C GLU A 9 -8.44 6.68 10.10
N GLY A 10 -8.21 7.39 11.21
CA GLY A 10 -7.67 6.82 12.42
C GLY A 10 -6.32 6.14 12.19
N ARG A 11 -6.32 4.80 12.26
CA ARG A 11 -5.11 3.96 12.10
C ARG A 11 -4.98 3.33 10.73
N GLU A 12 -5.91 3.60 9.82
CA GLU A 12 -5.95 3.02 8.50
C GLU A 12 -5.56 4.05 7.44
N LEU A 13 -4.57 3.69 6.63
CA LEU A 13 -4.11 4.45 5.48
C LEU A 13 -4.24 3.58 4.22
N ARG A 14 -4.93 4.10 3.21
CA ARG A 14 -4.99 3.51 1.87
C ARG A 14 -4.49 4.55 0.87
N ILE A 15 -3.49 4.17 0.09
CA ILE A 15 -2.90 5.00 -0.95
C ILE A 15 -2.91 4.26 -2.29
N ARG A 16 -3.09 4.98 -3.38
CA ARG A 16 -2.86 4.51 -4.74
C ARG A 16 -1.50 4.99 -5.20
N VAL A 17 -0.68 4.07 -5.69
CA VAL A 17 0.66 4.38 -6.21
C VAL A 17 0.56 4.41 -7.73
N LEU A 18 0.52 5.63 -8.28
CA LEU A 18 0.45 5.84 -9.73
C LEU A 18 1.79 5.46 -10.36
N ASP A 19 1.75 4.76 -11.49
CA ASP A 19 2.91 4.17 -12.15
C ASP A 19 3.71 3.24 -11.21
N GLY A 20 3.01 2.59 -10.28
CA GLY A 20 3.62 1.74 -9.25
C GLY A 20 4.10 0.40 -9.81
N ASN A 21 5.37 0.06 -9.56
CA ASN A 21 5.92 -1.25 -9.90
C ASN A 21 5.68 -2.27 -8.76
N HIS A 22 5.20 -3.46 -9.13
CA HIS A 22 5.08 -4.63 -8.26
C HIS A 22 6.28 -4.90 -7.37
N THR A 23 7.49 -4.79 -7.92
CA THR A 23 8.73 -5.05 -7.19
C THR A 23 8.88 -4.08 -6.01
N ALA A 24 8.56 -2.80 -6.23
CA ALA A 24 8.62 -1.79 -5.18
C ALA A 24 7.55 -2.04 -4.11
N LEU A 25 6.32 -2.36 -4.52
CA LEU A 25 5.21 -2.61 -3.58
C LEU A 25 5.42 -3.85 -2.74
N GLN A 26 6.01 -4.90 -3.30
CA GLN A 26 6.33 -6.09 -2.53
C GLN A 26 7.41 -5.80 -1.48
N MET A 27 8.40 -4.96 -1.80
CA MET A 27 9.36 -4.48 -0.81
C MET A 27 8.70 -3.62 0.27
N PHE A 28 7.78 -2.72 -0.10
CA PHE A 28 7.04 -1.92 0.87
C PHE A 28 6.21 -2.79 1.81
N ARG A 29 5.44 -3.75 1.26
CA ARG A 29 4.67 -4.71 2.05
C ARG A 29 5.56 -5.45 3.05
N SER A 30 6.68 -6.00 2.59
CA SER A 30 7.59 -6.76 3.45
C SER A 30 8.14 -5.90 4.58
N ARG A 31 8.60 -4.69 4.28
CA ARG A 31 9.18 -3.78 5.29
C ARG A 31 8.14 -3.24 6.27
N LEU A 32 6.91 -2.99 5.81
CA LEU A 32 5.85 -2.49 6.68
C LEU A 32 5.38 -3.56 7.66
N ASN A 33 5.21 -4.81 7.22
CA ASN A 33 4.83 -5.90 8.12
C ASN A 33 5.95 -6.34 9.07
N ASP A 34 7.18 -5.86 8.89
CA ASP A 34 8.31 -6.12 9.79
C ASP A 34 8.38 -5.10 10.95
N ARG A 35 7.53 -4.07 10.94
CA ARG A 35 7.54 -3.03 11.98
C ARG A 35 6.55 -3.35 13.10
N ASP A 36 6.98 -3.09 14.33
CA ASP A 36 6.15 -3.30 15.53
C ASP A 36 4.94 -2.34 15.63
N ASP A 37 4.97 -1.21 14.91
CA ASP A 37 3.90 -0.20 14.87
C ASP A 37 2.87 -0.43 13.75
N VAL A 38 2.99 -1.54 13.02
CA VAL A 38 2.09 -1.94 11.94
C VAL A 38 1.37 -3.23 12.32
N GLU A 39 0.05 -3.15 12.44
CA GLU A 39 -0.81 -4.33 12.66
C GLU A 39 -0.88 -5.15 11.38
N TYR A 40 -0.99 -4.49 10.23
CA TYR A 40 -1.14 -5.15 8.94
C TYR A 40 -0.80 -4.21 7.77
N ALA A 41 -0.04 -4.69 6.80
CA ALA A 41 0.15 -4.00 5.53
C ALA A 41 -0.01 -4.96 4.34
N ASN A 42 -0.71 -4.51 3.31
CA ASN A 42 -0.82 -5.26 2.06
C ASN A 42 -1.01 -4.33 0.87
N TYR A 43 -0.73 -4.82 -0.33
CA TYR A 43 -1.11 -4.12 -1.55
C TYR A 43 -2.09 -4.95 -2.37
N PHE A 44 -2.97 -4.24 -3.08
CA PHE A 44 -3.99 -4.80 -3.93
C PHE A 44 -3.75 -4.29 -5.34
N GLN A 45 -3.88 -5.17 -6.31
CA GLN A 45 -3.99 -4.78 -7.70
C GLN A 45 -5.21 -5.48 -8.26
N ASN A 46 -6.20 -4.71 -8.71
CA ASN A 46 -7.44 -5.26 -9.21
C ASN A 46 -7.21 -5.90 -10.59
N HIS A 47 -6.62 -5.15 -11.52
CA HIS A 47 -6.26 -5.67 -12.83
C HIS A 47 -4.78 -5.38 -13.16
N PRO A 48 -3.96 -6.39 -13.48
CA PRO A 48 -2.52 -6.24 -13.75
C PRO A 48 -2.15 -5.17 -14.76
N ASP A 49 -2.96 -5.04 -15.82
CA ASP A 49 -2.65 -4.18 -16.96
C ASP A 49 -3.44 -2.85 -16.98
N LEU A 50 -4.46 -2.70 -16.12
CA LEU A 50 -5.42 -1.59 -16.21
C LEU A 50 -5.47 -0.72 -14.96
N ASP A 51 -5.09 -1.25 -13.80
CA ASP A 51 -5.22 -0.56 -12.54
C ASP A 51 -3.86 -0.30 -11.89
N ASP A 52 -3.68 0.95 -11.44
CA ASP A 52 -2.62 1.28 -10.53
C ASP A 52 -2.82 0.55 -9.19
N PRO A 53 -1.76 -0.06 -8.65
CA PRO A 53 -1.84 -0.78 -7.40
C PRO A 53 -2.09 0.15 -6.20
N GLU A 54 -2.73 -0.42 -5.19
CA GLU A 54 -3.10 0.28 -3.97
C GLU A 54 -2.42 -0.35 -2.76
N LEU A 55 -1.74 0.45 -1.97
CA LEU A 55 -1.14 0.03 -0.71
C LEU A 55 -2.09 0.39 0.44
N TYR A 56 -2.34 -0.57 1.31
CA TYR A 56 -3.10 -0.44 2.53
C TYR A 56 -2.20 -0.75 3.72
N VAL A 57 -2.26 0.10 4.74
CA VAL A 57 -1.53 -0.04 5.99
C VAL A 57 -2.47 0.25 7.14
N ARG A 58 -2.41 -0.60 8.16
CA ARG A 58 -3.08 -0.43 9.44
C ARG A 58 -2.05 -0.44 10.55
N SER A 59 -2.04 0.63 11.34
CA SER A 59 -1.17 0.78 12.52
C SER A 59 -1.83 0.25 13.79
N VAL A 60 -1.01 -0.06 14.80
CA VAL A 60 -1.43 -0.60 16.11
C VAL A 60 -2.02 0.46 17.03
#